data_AF-A0A655FYB5-F1
#
_entry.id   AF-A0A655FYB5-F1
#
_cell.length_a   1.000
_cell.length_b   1.000
_cell.length_c   1.000
_cell.angle_alpha   90.00
_cell.angle_beta   90.00
_cell.angle_gamma   90.00
#
_symmetry.space_group_name_H-M   'P 1'
#
loop_
_entity.id
_entity.type
_entity.pdbx_description
1 polymer ?
#
loop_
_entity_poly.entity_id
_entity_poly.type
_entity_poly.pdbx_seq_one_letter_code
_entity_poly.pdbx_strand_id
1 'polypeptide(L)' 'MRVVPFDPHLEEGAEIALDRLRRETREALTELAAVVAAGFPGDPRRCKPSFT' A
#
# COMPACT_ATOMS: atom_id res chain seq x y z
N MET A 1 -10.49 -0.74 -13.87
CA MET A 1 -9.10 -1.18 -14.08
C MET A 1 -8.21 0.04 -13.80
N ARG A 2 -7.40 0.03 -12.74
CA ARG A 2 -6.45 1.10 -12.40
C ARG A 2 -5.05 0.64 -12.83
N VAL A 3 -4.29 1.52 -13.47
CA VAL A 3 -2.97 1.21 -14.03
C VAL A 3 -1.92 1.94 -13.20
N VAL A 4 -0.88 1.23 -12.74
CA VAL A 4 0.31 1.83 -12.14
C VAL A 4 1.26 2.17 -13.29
N PRO A 5 1.73 3.43 -13.42
CA PRO A 5 2.69 3.78 -14.47
C PRO A 5 4.02 3.06 -14.25
N PHE A 6 4.72 2.76 -15.35
CA PHE A 6 6.06 2.19 -15.26
C PHE A 6 7.03 3.20 -14.63
N ASP A 7 7.76 2.72 -13.62
CA ASP A 7 8.79 3.49 -12.93
C ASP A 7 10.12 2.72 -13.02
N PRO A 8 11.18 3.31 -13.60
CA PRO A 8 12.50 2.67 -13.72
C PRO A 8 13.07 2.18 -12.37
N HIS A 9 12.66 2.79 -11.26
CA HIS A 9 13.10 2.38 -9.92
C HIS A 9 12.48 1.05 -9.45
N LEU A 10 11.54 0.46 -10.22
CA LEU A 10 10.96 -0.85 -9.96
C LEU A 10 11.74 -2.01 -10.62
N GLU A 11 12.72 -1.74 -11.49
CA GLU A 11 13.48 -2.78 -12.18
C GLU A 11 14.42 -3.57 -11.25
N GLU A 12 14.77 -3.03 -10.07
CA GLU A 12 15.71 -3.63 -9.11
C GLU A 12 15.18 -4.91 -8.45
N GLY A 13 13.87 -5.18 -8.54
CA GLY A 13 13.31 -6.53 -8.45
C GLY A 13 13.56 -7.30 -7.15
N ALA A 14 13.32 -6.72 -5.97
CA ALA A 14 13.05 -7.47 -4.72
C ALA A 14 12.62 -6.55 -3.57
N GLU A 15 13.23 -5.38 -3.45
CA GLU A 15 12.87 -4.35 -2.49
C GLU A 15 12.73 -3.01 -3.20
N ILE A 16 11.70 -2.26 -2.85
CA ILE A 16 11.45 -0.92 -3.38
C ILE A 16 11.78 0.12 -2.31
N ALA A 17 12.74 0.98 -2.58
CA ALA A 17 12.95 2.18 -1.79
C ALA A 17 11.84 3.18 -2.15
N LEU A 18 10.80 3.28 -1.31
CA LEU A 18 9.62 4.10 -1.59
C LEU A 18 10.00 5.55 -1.88
N ASP A 19 10.99 6.10 -1.18
CA ASP A 19 11.56 7.43 -1.36
C ASP A 19 12.14 7.67 -2.77
N ARG A 20 12.64 6.63 -3.45
CA ARG A 20 13.20 6.72 -4.81
C ARG A 20 12.12 6.65 -5.90
N LEU A 21 10.89 6.22 -5.59
CA LEU A 21 9.80 6.18 -6.56
C LEU A 21 9.37 7.59 -6.97
N ARG A 22 9.02 7.73 -8.24
CA ARG A 22 8.32 8.92 -8.75
C ARG A 22 7.02 9.10 -7.97
N ARG A 23 6.65 10.37 -7.78
CA ARG A 23 5.46 10.73 -6.99
C ARG A 23 4.19 10.02 -7.49
N GLU A 24 3.99 10.01 -8.81
CA GLU A 24 2.83 9.39 -9.47
C GLU A 24 2.72 7.88 -9.18
N THR A 25 3.86 7.17 -9.23
CA THR A 25 3.93 5.74 -8.90
C THR A 25 3.58 5.48 -7.46
N ARG A 26 4.08 6.32 -6.55
CA ARG A 26 3.81 6.21 -5.10
C ARG A 26 2.34 6.46 -4.78
N GLU A 27 1.73 7.45 -5.42
CA GLU A 27 0.30 7.74 -5.30
C GLU A 27 -0.54 6.56 -5.80
N ALA A 28 -0.21 6.01 -6.97
CA ALA A 28 -0.90 4.85 -7.53
C ALA A 28 -0.79 3.61 -6.62
N LEU A 29 0.40 3.33 -6.05
CA LEU A 29 0.59 2.25 -5.08
C LEU A 29 -0.19 2.48 -3.79
N THR A 30 -0.28 3.73 -3.32
CA THR A 30 -1.04 4.08 -2.11
C THR A 30 -2.53 3.85 -2.31
N GLU A 31 -3.09 4.26 -3.45
CA GLU A 31 -4.49 3.98 -3.78
C GLU A 31 -4.76 2.47 -3.87
N LEU A 32 -3.86 1.72 -4.50
CA LEU A 32 -3.97 0.27 -4.58
C LEU A 32 -3.97 -0.37 -3.19
N ALA A 33 -3.06 0.07 -2.31
CA ALA A 33 -2.99 -0.40 -0.93
C ALA A 33 -4.29 -0.09 -0.16
N ALA A 34 -4.93 1.06 -0.39
CA ALA A 34 -6.21 1.40 0.22
C ALA A 34 -7.34 0.45 -0.21
N VAL A 35 -7.41 0.10 -1.49
CA VAL A 35 -8.38 -0.89 -2.01
C VAL A 35 -8.14 -2.27 -1.38
N VAL A 36 -6.88 -2.68 -1.28
CA VAL A 36 -6.50 -3.94 -0.64
C VAL A 36 -6.87 -3.94 0.85
N ALA A 37 -6.58 -2.85 1.56
CA ALA A 37 -6.91 -2.68 2.98
C ALA A 37 -8.42 -2.75 3.23
N ALA A 38 -9.24 -2.18 2.35
CA ALA A 38 -10.70 -2.24 2.45
C ALA A 38 -11.27 -3.67 2.32
N GLY A 39 -10.52 -4.59 1.71
CA GLY A 39 -10.89 -6.00 1.59
C GLY A 39 -10.54 -6.85 2.82
N PHE A 40 -9.73 -6.35 3.74
CA PHE A 40 -9.40 -7.06 4.97
C PHE A 40 -10.41 -6.71 6.08
N PRO A 41 -10.95 -7.72 6.79
CA PRO A 41 -11.76 -7.45 7.97
C PRO A 41 -10.91 -6.71 9.01
N GLY A 42 -11.45 -5.63 9.58
CA GLY A 42 -10.75 -4.85 10.61
C GLY A 42 -10.30 -5.74 11.77
N ASP A 43 -9.12 -5.48 12.33
CA ASP A 43 -8.53 -6.29 13.40
C ASP A 43 -9.50 -6.43 14.59
N PRO A 44 -10.09 -7.63 14.84
CA PRO A 44 -11.03 -7.81 15.93
C PRO A 44 -10.36 -7.65 17.30
N ARG A 45 -9.01 -7.73 17.38
CA ARG A 45 -8.26 -7.46 18.61
C ARG A 45 -8.31 -5.98 19.00
N ARG A 46 -8.57 -5.08 18.05
CA ARG A 46 -8.82 -3.65 18.31
C ARG A 46 -10.23 -3.38 18.85
N CYS A 47 -11.13 -4.37 18.77
CA CYS A 47 -12.52 -4.29 19.24
C CYS A 47 -12.73 -4.85 20.65
N LYS A 48 -11.67 -5.29 21.34
CA LYS A 48 -11.76 -5.64 22.77
C LYS A 48 -11.48 -4.39 23.58
N PRO A 49 -12.48 -3.73 24.19
CA PRO A 49 -12.17 -2.74 25.22
C PRO A 49 -11.49 -3.49 26.35
N SER A 50 -10.21 -3.22 26.55
CA SER A 50 -9.47 -3.64 27.73
C SER A 50 -10.05 -2.88 28.92
N PHE A 51 -11.13 -3.43 29.49
CA PHE A 51 -11.58 -3.05 30.82
C PHE A 51 -10.59 -3.65 31.81
N THR A 52 -9.91 -2.75 32.52
CA THR A 52 -9.10 -3.04 33.71
C THR A 52 -10.01 -3.08 34.91
#